data_AF-A0A1N6H6L3-F1
#
_entry.id   AF-A0A1N6H6L3-F1
#
_cell.length_a   1.000
_cell.length_b   1.000
_cell.length_c   1.000
_cell.angle_alpha   90.00
_cell.angle_beta   90.00
_cell.angle_gamma   90.00
#
_symmetry.space_group_name_H-M   'P 1'
#
loop_
_entity.id
_entity.type
_entity.pdbx_description
1 polymer ?
#
loop_
_entity_poly.entity_id
_entity_poly.type
_entity_poly.pdbx_seq_one_letter_code
_entity_poly.pdbx_strand_id
1 'polypeptide(L)'
;MPLNRRFGNTPLGLMVAIVCIALLLAILKHGIQSWGRSELLTLNIGILVLASIPMAIYGPSHRRAFWDGFACFGWVYLIVTLGPAPWDASAEPPPLPTTQFFDSLYPRIYPNVRLQLRREEPWDLEFRLTQHRLRYQQSCHAIASLLFGLLGGIMLKILAARRE
;
A
#
# COMPACT_ATOMS: atom_id res chain seq x y z
N MET A 1 -19.27 -21.54 -35.31
CA MET A 1 -19.84 -20.67 -34.26
C MET A 1 -18.82 -20.54 -33.12
N PRO A 2 -18.16 -19.38 -32.94
CA PRO A 2 -17.19 -19.21 -31.87
C PRO A 2 -17.90 -18.97 -30.53
N LEU A 3 -17.55 -19.78 -29.53
CA LEU A 3 -18.04 -19.69 -28.16
C LEU A 3 -17.43 -18.46 -27.47
N ASN A 4 -18.34 -17.55 -27.14
CA ASN A 4 -18.15 -16.28 -26.46
C ASN A 4 -17.52 -16.50 -25.07
N ARG A 5 -16.21 -16.31 -24.91
CA ARG A 5 -15.55 -16.24 -23.59
C ARG A 5 -15.88 -14.91 -22.92
N ARG A 6 -17.13 -14.78 -22.45
CA ARG A 6 -17.49 -13.74 -21.49
C ARG A 6 -16.86 -14.12 -20.15
N PHE A 7 -15.82 -13.39 -19.75
CA PHE A 7 -15.38 -13.34 -18.35
C PHE A 7 -16.56 -12.81 -17.54
N GLY A 8 -17.39 -13.73 -17.05
CA GLY A 8 -18.49 -13.42 -16.15
C GLY A 8 -17.90 -12.85 -14.87
N ASN A 9 -18.30 -11.62 -14.54
CA ASN A 9 -18.14 -11.04 -13.21
C ASN A 9 -18.92 -11.92 -12.22
N THR A 10 -18.30 -12.99 -11.73
CA THR A 10 -18.94 -13.88 -10.77
C THR A 10 -18.98 -13.18 -9.42
N PRO A 11 -20.14 -13.13 -8.72
CA PRO A 11 -20.24 -12.55 -7.38
C PRO A 11 -19.24 -13.19 -6.40
N LEU A 12 -18.85 -14.43 -6.66
CA LEU A 12 -17.79 -15.14 -5.95
C LEU A 12 -16.44 -14.41 -6.00
N GLY A 13 -16.05 -13.87 -7.16
CA GLY A 13 -14.80 -13.11 -7.29
C GLY A 13 -14.82 -11.81 -6.46
N LEU A 14 -15.99 -11.19 -6.37
CA LEU A 14 -16.19 -9.96 -5.59
C LEU A 14 -16.17 -10.26 -4.08
N MET A 15 -16.76 -11.37 -3.64
CA MET A 15 -16.69 -11.83 -2.24
C MET A 15 -15.25 -12.19 -1.84
N VAL A 16 -14.51 -12.91 -2.68
CA VAL A 16 -13.09 -13.23 -2.43
C VAL A 16 -12.27 -11.95 -2.33
N ALA A 17 -12.49 -10.98 -3.21
CA ALA A 17 -11.80 -9.69 -3.15
C ALA A 17 -12.10 -8.93 -1.85
N ILE A 18 -13.38 -8.87 -1.43
CA ILE A 18 -13.76 -8.24 -0.16
C ILE A 18 -13.09 -8.93 1.03
N VAL A 19 -13.09 -10.27 1.08
CA VAL A 19 -12.44 -11.03 2.16
C VAL A 19 -10.94 -10.75 2.18
N CYS A 20 -10.28 -10.76 1.02
CA CYS A 20 -8.86 -10.42 0.93
C CYS A 20 -8.60 -8.98 1.42
N ILE A 21 -9.41 -8.00 1.03
CA ILE A 21 -9.29 -6.61 1.50
C ILE A 21 -9.50 -6.53 3.02
N ALA A 22 -10.53 -7.19 3.55
CA ALA A 22 -10.80 -7.21 4.98
C ALA A 22 -9.65 -7.86 5.77
N LEU A 23 -9.09 -8.96 5.24
CA LEU A 23 -7.94 -9.64 5.84
C LEU A 23 -6.69 -8.75 5.80
N LEU A 24 -6.43 -8.08 4.68
CA LEU A 24 -5.34 -7.10 4.55
C LEU A 24 -5.51 -5.97 5.55
N LEU A 25 -6.70 -5.42 5.71
CA LEU A 25 -7.00 -4.37 6.70
C LEU A 25 -6.85 -4.88 8.14
N ALA A 26 -7.22 -6.13 8.42
CA ALA A 26 -7.06 -6.75 9.73
C ALA A 26 -5.58 -6.98 10.07
N ILE A 27 -4.81 -7.53 9.13
CA ILE A 27 -3.36 -7.73 9.26
C ILE A 27 -2.68 -6.37 9.41
N LEU A 28 -3.07 -5.37 8.64
CA LEU A 28 -2.54 -4.02 8.75
C LEU A 28 -2.81 -3.41 10.13
N LYS A 29 -4.04 -3.53 10.65
CA LYS A 29 -4.39 -3.04 11.99
C LYS A 29 -3.54 -3.72 13.07
N HIS A 30 -3.32 -5.03 12.93
CA HIS A 30 -2.49 -5.78 13.87
C HIS A 30 -1.01 -5.40 13.73
N GLY A 31 -0.49 -5.31 12.50
CA GLY A 31 0.90 -4.96 12.21
C GLY A 31 1.26 -3.53 12.63
N ILE A 32 0.34 -2.57 12.56
CA ILE A 32 0.57 -1.22 13.10
C ILE A 32 0.81 -1.26 14.62
N GLN A 33 0.21 -2.22 15.33
CA GLN A 33 0.35 -2.37 16.78
C GLN A 33 1.56 -3.24 17.18
N SER A 34 1.88 -4.28 16.39
CA SER A 34 2.87 -5.29 16.79
C SER A 34 4.17 -5.29 15.97
N TRP A 35 4.20 -4.72 14.77
CA TRP A 35 5.37 -4.78 13.89
C TRP A 35 6.24 -3.52 13.99
N GLY A 36 7.54 -3.70 13.79
CA GLY A 36 8.49 -2.60 13.63
C GLY A 36 8.32 -1.87 12.28
N ARG A 37 9.03 -0.74 12.17
CA ARG A 37 9.06 0.14 10.99
C ARG A 37 9.50 -0.60 9.72
N SER A 38 10.44 -1.53 9.87
CA SER A 38 11.13 -2.24 8.78
C SER A 38 10.29 -3.34 8.13
N GLU A 39 9.42 -3.98 8.90
CA GLU A 39 8.76 -5.23 8.54
C GLU A 39 7.64 -4.96 7.53
N LEU A 40 6.85 -3.90 7.76
CA LEU A 40 5.81 -3.46 6.83
C LEU A 40 6.39 -2.96 5.50
N LEU A 41 7.51 -2.25 5.55
CA LEU A 41 8.22 -1.80 4.36
C LEU A 41 8.74 -3.00 3.55
N THR A 42 9.37 -3.96 4.23
CA THR A 42 9.90 -5.18 3.61
C THR A 42 8.78 -5.99 2.98
N LEU A 43 7.63 -6.10 3.63
CA LEU A 43 6.46 -6.80 3.10
C LEU A 43 5.91 -6.09 1.85
N ASN A 44 5.80 -4.75 1.88
CA ASN A 44 5.32 -3.99 0.73
C ASN A 44 6.26 -4.09 -0.48
N ILE A 45 7.56 -3.96 -0.24
CA ILE A 45 8.60 -4.19 -1.26
C ILE A 45 8.51 -5.62 -1.78
N GLY A 46 8.38 -6.59 -0.88
CA GLY A 46 8.22 -8.00 -1.23
C GLY A 46 7.04 -8.24 -2.16
N ILE A 47 5.87 -7.66 -1.86
CA ILE A 47 4.69 -7.73 -2.72
C ILE A 47 4.96 -7.08 -4.07
N LEU A 48 5.52 -5.88 -4.10
CA LEU A 48 5.83 -5.18 -5.36
C LEU A 48 6.77 -6.01 -6.24
N VAL A 49 7.86 -6.51 -5.67
CA VAL A 49 8.88 -7.33 -6.37
C VAL A 49 8.30 -8.67 -6.84
N LEU A 50 7.65 -9.41 -5.95
CA LEU A 50 7.09 -10.74 -6.24
C LEU A 50 5.94 -10.66 -7.24
N ALA A 51 5.16 -9.57 -7.22
CA ALA A 51 4.10 -9.35 -8.18
C ALA A 51 4.64 -8.90 -9.54
N SER A 52 5.66 -8.03 -9.57
CA SER A 52 6.15 -7.43 -10.81
C SER A 52 7.07 -8.36 -11.59
N ILE A 53 8.07 -8.97 -10.96
CA ILE A 53 9.17 -9.64 -11.68
C ILE A 53 8.70 -10.90 -12.42
N PRO A 54 8.03 -11.87 -11.78
CA PRO A 54 7.66 -13.12 -12.43
C PRO A 54 6.63 -12.89 -13.55
N MET A 55 5.69 -11.95 -13.33
CA MET A 55 4.63 -11.68 -14.28
C MET A 55 5.06 -10.79 -15.44
N ALA A 56 6.07 -9.93 -15.26
CA ALA A 56 6.67 -9.19 -16.35
C ALA A 56 7.50 -10.09 -17.28
N ILE A 57 8.18 -11.10 -16.72
CA ILE A 57 9.08 -12.00 -17.47
C ILE A 57 8.32 -13.17 -18.11
N TYR A 58 7.43 -13.82 -17.36
CA TYR A 58 6.77 -15.07 -17.79
C TYR A 58 5.29 -14.91 -18.11
N GLY A 59 4.74 -13.70 -17.97
CA GLY A 59 3.32 -13.44 -18.21
C GLY A 59 2.95 -13.39 -19.70
N PRO A 60 1.77 -13.89 -20.09
CA PRO A 60 1.26 -13.71 -21.45
C PRO A 60 1.05 -12.21 -21.75
N SER A 61 1.25 -11.81 -23.01
CA SER A 61 1.35 -10.39 -23.43
C SER A 61 0.21 -9.50 -22.94
N HIS A 62 -1.03 -10.02 -22.93
CA HIS A 62 -2.22 -9.30 -22.49
C HIS A 62 -2.28 -9.04 -20.98
N ARG A 63 -1.61 -9.86 -20.17
CA ARG A 63 -1.50 -9.66 -18.71
C ARG A 63 -0.29 -8.82 -18.34
N ARG A 64 0.76 -8.84 -19.18
CA ARG A 64 2.01 -8.13 -18.94
C ARG A 64 1.81 -6.61 -18.79
N ALA A 65 0.97 -6.01 -19.65
CA ALA A 65 0.65 -4.58 -19.56
C ALA A 65 0.10 -4.18 -18.18
N PHE A 66 -0.75 -5.01 -17.56
CA PHE A 66 -1.24 -4.75 -16.21
C PHE A 66 -0.10 -4.74 -15.18
N TRP A 67 0.78 -5.73 -15.23
CA TRP A 67 1.87 -5.86 -14.26
C TRP A 67 2.95 -4.79 -14.45
N ASP A 68 3.21 -4.37 -15.69
CA ASP A 68 4.10 -3.26 -16.00
C ASP A 68 3.55 -1.95 -15.42
N GLY A 69 2.25 -1.69 -15.59
CA GLY A 69 1.58 -0.54 -14.99
C GLY A 69 1.56 -0.60 -13.46
N PHE A 70 1.31 -1.78 -12.90
CA PHE A 70 1.34 -2.00 -11.45
C PHE A 70 2.70 -1.71 -10.85
N ALA A 71 3.75 -2.27 -11.45
CA ALA A 71 5.12 -2.05 -11.02
C ALA A 71 5.49 -0.57 -11.15
N CYS A 72 5.28 0.04 -12.32
CA CYS A 72 5.70 1.40 -12.57
C CYS A 72 5.04 2.39 -11.60
N PHE A 73 3.72 2.40 -11.52
CA PHE A 73 3.00 3.35 -10.67
C PHE A 73 3.18 3.06 -9.17
N GLY A 74 3.22 1.78 -8.79
CA GLY A 74 3.46 1.38 -7.41
C GLY A 74 4.83 1.80 -6.91
N TRP A 75 5.88 1.52 -7.69
CA TRP A 75 7.26 1.92 -7.37
C TRP A 75 7.46 3.43 -7.39
N VAL A 76 6.93 4.14 -8.39
CA VAL A 76 7.03 5.60 -8.46
C VAL A 76 6.40 6.24 -7.23
N TYR A 77 5.20 5.82 -6.83
CA TYR A 77 4.57 6.34 -5.62
C TYR A 77 5.36 6.00 -4.36
N LEU A 78 5.89 4.77 -4.27
CA LEU A 78 6.72 4.34 -3.15
C LEU A 78 7.97 5.23 -2.99
N ILE A 79 8.69 5.47 -4.08
CA ILE A 79 9.91 6.30 -4.09
C ILE A 79 9.57 7.75 -3.74
N VAL A 80 8.48 8.30 -4.29
CA VAL A 80 8.06 9.67 -4.02
C VAL A 80 7.66 9.85 -2.55
N THR A 81 7.04 8.86 -1.93
CA THR A 81 6.52 8.97 -0.56
C THR A 81 7.54 8.65 0.52
N LEU A 82 8.39 7.65 0.30
CA LEU A 82 9.41 7.24 1.27
C LEU A 82 10.77 7.90 1.03
N GLY A 83 10.92 8.60 -0.09
CA GLY A 83 12.18 9.17 -0.52
C GLY A 83 13.20 8.11 -0.96
N PRO A 84 14.39 8.55 -1.39
CA PRO A 84 15.47 7.65 -1.82
C PRO A 84 16.11 6.85 -0.67
N ALA A 85 15.93 7.28 0.58
CA ALA A 85 16.52 6.66 1.77
C ALA A 85 15.46 6.38 2.85
N PRO A 86 14.56 5.39 2.67
CA PRO A 86 13.50 5.06 3.62
C PRO A 86 14.00 4.67 5.03
N TRP A 87 15.24 4.20 5.12
CA TRP A 87 15.91 3.80 6.36
C TRP A 87 16.47 4.99 7.15
N ASP A 88 16.58 6.17 6.56
CA ASP A 88 17.00 7.36 7.28
C ASP A 88 15.87 7.85 8.18
N ALA A 89 16.04 7.65 9.49
CA ALA A 89 15.06 8.08 10.48
C ALA A 89 15.02 9.60 10.66
N SER A 90 16.03 10.32 10.18
CA SER A 90 16.14 11.78 10.26
C SER A 90 15.50 12.49 9.07
N ALA A 91 15.22 11.78 7.97
CA ALA A 91 14.53 12.33 6.82
C ALA A 91 13.05 12.58 7.15
N GLU A 92 12.65 13.85 7.18
CA GLU A 92 11.23 14.21 7.25
C GLU A 92 10.52 13.72 5.98
N PRO A 93 9.33 13.10 6.11
CA PRO A 93 8.57 12.69 4.94
C PRO A 93 8.20 13.93 4.09
N PRO A 94 8.28 13.83 2.75
CA PRO A 94 7.96 14.96 1.88
C PRO A 94 6.51 15.40 2.12
N PRO A 95 6.21 16.72 2.08
CA PRO A 95 4.87 17.26 2.33
C PRO A 95 3.95 16.98 1.13
N LEU A 96 3.51 15.74 1.00
CA LEU A 96 2.60 15.31 -0.07
C LEU A 96 1.14 15.55 0.35
N PRO A 97 0.24 15.83 -0.61
CA PRO A 97 -1.19 15.94 -0.30
C PRO A 97 -1.75 14.69 0.40
N THR A 98 -1.23 13.50 0.07
CA THR A 98 -1.60 12.25 0.72
C THR A 98 -1.12 12.19 2.17
N THR A 99 0.05 12.74 2.48
CA THR A 99 0.57 12.85 3.85
C THR A 99 -0.32 13.75 4.71
N GLN A 100 -0.71 14.92 4.19
CA GLN A 100 -1.64 15.83 4.88
C GLN A 100 -3.00 15.17 5.12
N PHE A 101 -3.50 14.44 4.12
CA PHE A 101 -4.74 13.69 4.25
C PHE A 101 -4.64 12.63 5.37
N PHE A 102 -3.57 11.83 5.40
CA PHE A 102 -3.36 10.83 6.46
C PHE A 102 -3.19 11.47 7.83
N ASP A 103 -2.50 12.62 7.92
CA ASP A 103 -2.39 13.37 9.17
C ASP A 103 -3.72 13.87 9.70
N SER A 104 -4.63 14.27 8.81
CA SER A 104 -6.00 14.66 9.21
C SER A 104 -6.83 13.48 9.73
N LEU A 105 -6.54 12.26 9.24
CA LEU A 105 -7.22 11.03 9.65
C LEU A 105 -6.65 10.43 10.94
N TYR A 106 -5.35 10.60 11.20
CA TYR A 106 -4.66 10.05 12.37
C TYR A 106 -5.41 10.28 13.70
N PRO A 107 -5.78 11.52 14.09
CA PRO A 107 -6.48 11.76 15.36
C PRO A 107 -7.90 11.19 15.39
N ARG A 108 -8.53 10.96 14.22
CA ARG A 108 -9.87 10.37 14.13
C ARG A 108 -9.85 8.86 14.33
N ILE A 109 -8.82 8.20 13.80
CA ILE A 109 -8.65 6.74 13.93
C ILE A 109 -8.12 6.38 15.32
N TYR A 110 -7.25 7.23 15.89
CA TYR A 110 -6.58 6.98 17.16
C TYR A 110 -6.87 8.08 18.21
N PRO A 111 -8.14 8.33 18.57
CA PRO A 111 -8.50 9.43 19.47
C PRO A 111 -7.87 9.31 20.87
N ASN A 112 -7.59 8.07 21.30
CA ASN A 112 -7.11 7.77 22.65
C ASN A 112 -5.63 7.40 22.74
N VAL A 113 -4.87 7.46 21.63
CA VAL A 113 -3.46 7.01 21.62
C VAL A 113 -2.59 7.77 22.62
N ARG A 114 -2.83 9.07 22.78
CA ARG A 114 -2.13 9.90 23.77
C ARG A 114 -2.40 9.43 25.20
N LEU A 115 -3.64 9.04 25.51
CA LEU A 115 -4.01 8.53 26.83
C LEU A 115 -3.42 7.13 27.09
N GLN A 116 -3.39 6.28 26.06
CA GLN A 116 -2.80 4.94 26.14
C GLN A 116 -1.29 5.02 26.41
N LEU A 117 -0.55 5.77 25.59
CA LEU A 117 0.90 5.90 25.72
C LEU A 117 1.34 6.61 27.02
N ARG A 118 0.52 7.54 27.54
CA ARG A 118 0.80 8.25 28.80
C ARG A 118 0.81 7.32 30.01
N ARG A 119 0.10 6.19 29.96
CA ARG A 119 0.06 5.21 31.08
C ARG A 119 1.35 4.43 31.23
N GLU A 120 2.17 4.31 30.18
CA GLU A 120 3.29 3.38 30.17
C GLU A 120 4.61 3.98 30.64
N GLU A 121 4.86 5.29 30.52
CA GLU A 121 5.96 6.05 31.17
C GLU A 121 5.88 7.56 30.71
N PRO A 122 5.96 8.59 31.57
CA PRO A 122 5.64 9.97 31.14
C PRO A 122 6.73 10.64 30.28
N TRP A 123 7.99 10.31 30.50
CA TRP A 123 9.15 11.06 29.96
C TRP A 123 9.39 10.91 28.45
N ASP A 124 8.84 9.87 27.81
CA ASP A 124 9.05 9.55 26.39
C ASP A 124 7.77 9.70 25.56
N LEU A 125 6.74 10.37 26.10
CA LEU A 125 5.42 10.42 25.46
C LEU A 125 5.49 11.05 24.07
N GLU A 126 6.17 12.18 23.91
CA GLU A 126 6.29 12.89 22.63
C GLU A 126 7.08 12.06 21.61
N PHE A 127 8.16 11.41 22.04
CA PHE A 127 8.94 10.50 21.19
C PHE A 127 8.08 9.32 20.71
N ARG A 128 7.32 8.68 21.60
CA ARG A 128 6.45 7.54 21.25
C ARG A 128 5.27 7.95 20.38
N LEU A 129 4.68 9.13 20.60
CA LEU A 129 3.65 9.68 19.73
C LEU A 129 4.19 9.94 18.33
N THR A 130 5.39 10.53 18.24
CA THR A 130 6.07 10.77 16.96
C THR A 130 6.34 9.46 16.23
N GLN A 131 6.88 8.45 16.92
CA GLN A 131 7.10 7.13 16.34
C GLN A 131 5.79 6.45 15.89
N HIS A 132 4.73 6.51 16.69
CA HIS A 132 3.45 5.92 16.33
C HIS A 132 2.83 6.62 15.11
N ARG A 133 2.92 7.95 15.03
CA ARG A 133 2.46 8.71 13.86
C ARG A 133 3.26 8.35 12.61
N LEU A 134 4.59 8.25 12.71
CA LEU A 134 5.45 7.85 11.59
C LEU A 134 5.11 6.43 11.08
N ARG A 135 4.93 5.46 11.98
CA ARG A 135 4.53 4.08 11.61
C ARG A 135 3.18 4.05 10.91
N TYR A 136 2.22 4.83 11.42
CA TYR A 136 0.91 5.00 10.80
C TYR A 136 1.02 5.59 9.39
N GLN A 137 1.73 6.70 9.22
CA GLN A 137 1.91 7.34 7.91
C GLN A 137 2.55 6.39 6.90
N GLN A 138 3.60 5.68 7.28
CA GLN A 138 4.28 4.73 6.39
C GLN A 138 3.38 3.57 5.99
N SER A 139 2.57 3.07 6.91
CA SER A 139 1.56 2.05 6.64
C SER A 139 0.55 2.56 5.61
N CYS A 140 0.06 3.80 5.77
CA CYS A 140 -0.83 4.44 4.82
C CYS A 140 -0.19 4.65 3.44
N HIS A 141 1.08 5.08 3.38
CA HIS A 141 1.82 5.22 2.13
C HIS A 141 2.09 3.88 1.45
N ALA A 142 2.39 2.82 2.20
CA ALA A 142 2.53 1.48 1.64
C ALA A 142 1.24 1.00 0.97
N ILE A 143 0.09 1.12 1.66
CA ILE A 143 -1.21 0.76 1.08
C ILE A 143 -1.52 1.62 -0.15
N ALA A 144 -1.29 2.93 -0.06
CA ALA A 144 -1.51 3.84 -1.17
C ALA A 144 -0.64 3.45 -2.38
N SER A 145 0.61 3.03 -2.17
CA SER A 145 1.48 2.55 -3.25
C SER A 145 0.87 1.35 -3.99
N LEU A 146 0.28 0.40 -3.27
CA LEU A 146 -0.41 -0.74 -3.87
C LEU A 146 -1.66 -0.31 -4.63
N LEU A 147 -2.44 0.65 -4.11
CA LEU A 147 -3.61 1.20 -4.80
C LEU A 147 -3.23 1.94 -6.08
N PHE A 148 -2.18 2.79 -6.03
CA PHE A 148 -1.66 3.47 -7.21
C PHE A 148 -1.11 2.48 -8.24
N GLY A 149 -0.42 1.42 -7.79
CA GLY A 149 -0.05 0.30 -8.64
C GLY A 149 -1.26 -0.33 -9.31
N LEU A 150 -2.30 -0.70 -8.55
CA LEU A 150 -3.51 -1.31 -9.11
C LEU A 150 -4.17 -0.42 -10.18
N LEU A 151 -4.28 0.88 -9.91
CA LEU A 151 -4.80 1.87 -10.86
C LEU A 151 -3.94 1.96 -12.12
N GLY A 152 -2.61 2.04 -11.96
CA GLY A 152 -1.65 2.06 -13.06
C GLY A 152 -1.74 0.81 -13.93
N GLY A 153 -1.86 -0.37 -13.30
CA GLY A 153 -2.04 -1.63 -14.02
C GLY A 153 -3.35 -1.69 -14.79
N ILE A 154 -4.47 -1.26 -14.19
CA ILE A 154 -5.77 -1.19 -14.88
C ILE A 154 -5.67 -0.23 -16.08
N MET A 155 -5.08 0.95 -15.87
CA MET A 155 -4.92 1.96 -16.92
C MET A 155 -4.10 1.42 -18.11
N LEU A 156 -2.94 0.82 -17.85
CA LEU A 156 -2.06 0.32 -18.90
C LEU A 156 -2.68 -0.87 -19.66
N LYS A 157 -3.43 -1.72 -18.95
CA LYS A 157 -4.22 -2.80 -19.56
C LYS A 157 -5.28 -2.25 -20.52
N ILE A 158 -6.02 -1.20 -20.13
CA ILE A 158 -7.03 -0.56 -20.99
C ILE A 158 -6.36 0.06 -22.22
N LEU A 159 -5.20 0.71 -22.06
CA LEU A 159 -4.46 1.29 -23.18
C LEU A 159 -3.93 0.23 -24.14
N ALA A 160 -3.44 -0.90 -23.65
CA ALA A 160 -3.00 -2.01 -24.47
C ALA A 160 -4.17 -2.60 -25.29
N ALA A 161 -5.33 -2.79 -24.66
CA ALA A 161 -6.53 -3.30 -25.33
C ALA A 161 -7.11 -2.35 -26.39
N ARG A 162 -6.73 -1.07 -26.42
CA ARG A 162 -7.13 -0.10 -27.45
C ARG A 162 -6.19 -0.07 -28.66
N ARG A 163 -5.02 -0.70 -28.58
CA ARG A 163 -4.03 -0.74 -29.67
C ARG A 163 -4.19 -1.95 -30.58
N GLU A 164 -4.98 -2.93 -30.15
CA GLU A 164 -5.39 -4.11 -30.92
C GLU A 164 -6.69 -3.83 -31.67
#